data_AF-A0A521R4J8-F1
#
_entry.id   AF-A0A521R4J8-F1
#
_cell.length_a   1.000
_cell.length_b   1.000
_cell.length_c   1.000
_cell.angle_alpha   90.00
_cell.angle_beta   90.00
_cell.angle_gamma   90.00
#
_symmetry.space_group_name_H-M   'P 1'
#
loop_
_entity.id
_entity.type
_entity.pdbx_description
1 polymer ?
#
loop_
_entity_poly.entity_id
_entity_poly.type
_entity_poly.pdbx_seq_one_letter_code
_entity_poly.pdbx_strand_id
1 'polypeptide(L)' 'AWYGILAPRGTNPAIVNKMSRAIGEAAAMPDINEKLVASGNYPSYLEALAFRETIVREAQSFGEIIKKADIKI' A
#
# COMPACT_ATOMS: atom_id res chain seq x y z
N ALA A 1 -0.75 10.60 -0.82
CA ALA A 1 -0.28 9.67 0.23
C ALA A 1 -1.18 8.44 0.18
N TRP A 2 -0.61 7.25 0.39
CA TRP A 2 -1.36 5.99 0.42
C TRP A 2 -1.16 5.29 1.76
N TYR A 3 -2.04 4.33 2.04
CA TYR A 3 -1.91 3.41 3.16
C TYR A 3 -1.71 1.99 2.63
N GLY A 4 -0.98 1.17 3.38
CA GLY A 4 -0.69 -0.20 2.99
C GLY A 4 -0.40 -1.10 4.17
N ILE A 5 -0.51 -2.40 3.92
CA ILE A 5 -0.23 -3.44 4.90
C ILE A 5 1.04 -4.16 4.46
N LEU A 6 2.03 -4.26 5.36
CA LEU A 6 3.31 -4.92 5.11
C LEU A 6 3.49 -6.12 6.02
N ALA A 7 4.13 -7.16 5.51
CA ALA A 7 4.56 -8.33 6.28
C ALA A 7 6.09 -8.33 6.46
N PRO A 8 6.62 -8.94 7.54
CA PRO A 8 8.06 -9.07 7.73
C PRO A 8 8.77 -9.76 6.55
N ARG A 9 10.03 -9.40 6.34
CA ARG A 9 10.89 -10.05 5.35
C ARG A 9 10.97 -11.55 5.65
N GLY A 10 10.80 -12.38 4.62
CA GLY A 10 10.84 -13.84 4.73
C GLY A 10 9.49 -14.49 5.05
N THR A 11 8.42 -13.72 5.21
CA THR A 11 7.06 -14.29 5.29
C THR A 11 6.77 -15.14 4.05
N ASN A 12 6.23 -16.35 4.26
CA ASN A 12 5.95 -17.28 3.17
C ASN A 12 5.04 -16.64 2.10
N PRO A 13 5.41 -16.67 0.80
CA PRO A 13 4.62 -16.06 -0.27
C PRO A 13 3.16 -16.54 -0.32
N ALA A 14 2.88 -17.80 0.02
CA ALA A 14 1.51 -18.32 0.05
C ALA A 14 0.65 -17.63 1.12
N ILE A 15 1.25 -17.29 2.27
CA ILE A 15 0.57 -16.53 3.33
C ILE A 15 0.31 -15.10 2.84
N VAL A 16 1.32 -14.46 2.25
CA VAL A 16 1.18 -13.10 1.69
C VAL A 16 0.06 -13.03 0.66
N ASN A 17 0.01 -13.99 -0.27
CA ASN A 17 -1.02 -14.03 -1.30
C ASN A 17 -2.42 -14.28 -0.71
N LYS A 18 -2.54 -15.17 0.29
CA LYS A 18 -3.80 -15.40 0.99
C LYS A 18 -4.30 -14.13 1.68
N MET A 19 -3.41 -13.40 2.34
CA MET A 19 -3.75 -12.14 3.00
C MET A 19 -4.11 -11.04 2.01
N SER A 20 -3.35 -10.89 0.92
CA SER A 20 -3.63 -9.93 -0.16
C SER A 20 -5.06 -10.10 -0.67
N ARG A 21 -5.45 -11.34 -1.00
CA ARG A 21 -6.81 -11.63 -1.47
C ARG A 21 -7.88 -11.27 -0.44
N ALA A 22 -7.70 -11.67 0.82
CA ALA A 22 -8.64 -11.34 1.89
C ALA A 22 -8.78 -9.83 2.11
N ILE A 23 -7.68 -9.06 1.96
CA ILE A 23 -7.71 -7.59 2.02
C ILE A 23 -8.49 -7.01 0.85
N GLY A 24 -8.30 -7.54 -0.37
CA GLY A 24 -9.07 -7.13 -1.55
C GLY A 24 -10.57 -7.38 -1.39
N GLU A 25 -10.94 -8.56 -0.87
CA GLU A 25 -12.33 -8.91 -0.54
C GLU A 25 -12.92 -7.95 0.49
N ALA A 26 -12.19 -7.64 1.56
CA ALA A 26 -12.64 -6.69 2.59
C ALA A 26 -12.76 -5.26 2.05
N ALA A 27 -11.82 -4.81 1.21
CA ALA A 27 -11.86 -3.48 0.60
C ALA A 27 -13.04 -3.29 -0.36
N ALA A 28 -13.59 -4.38 -0.91
CA ALA A 28 -14.79 -4.37 -1.74
C ALA A 28 -16.09 -4.39 -0.92
N MET A 29 -16.05 -4.56 0.40
CA MET A 29 -17.25 -4.56 1.24
C MET A 29 -17.82 -3.13 1.35
N PRO A 30 -19.14 -2.95 1.19
CA PRO A 30 -19.77 -1.62 1.23
C PRO A 30 -19.53 -0.85 2.54
N ASP A 31 -19.61 -1.53 3.68
CA ASP A 31 -19.43 -0.89 4.99
C ASP A 31 -17.99 -0.42 5.23
N ILE A 32 -17.01 -1.13 4.68
CA ILE A 32 -15.60 -0.73 4.67
C ILE A 32 -15.41 0.49 3.75
N ASN A 33 -15.98 0.46 2.56
CA ASN A 33 -15.92 1.59 1.63
C ASN A 33 -16.54 2.86 2.25
N GLU A 34 -17.73 2.76 2.85
CA GLU A 34 -18.40 3.87 3.52
C GLU A 34 -17.52 4.50 4.61
N LYS A 35 -16.87 3.68 5.44
CA LYS A 35 -15.95 4.17 6.48
C LYS A 35 -14.72 4.84 5.90
N LEU A 36 -14.13 4.28 4.83
CA LEU A 36 -12.98 4.88 4.15
C LEU A 36 -13.36 6.24 3.56
N VAL A 37 -14.47 6.32 2.82
CA VAL A 37 -14.98 7.56 2.22
C VAL A 37 -15.29 8.61 3.28
N ALA A 38 -15.93 8.23 4.40
CA ALA A 38 -16.20 9.14 5.51
C ALA A 38 -14.93 9.74 6.13
N SER A 39 -13.80 9.04 6.03
CA SER A 39 -12.49 9.51 6.49
C SER A 39 -11.66 10.25 5.40
N GLY A 40 -12.24 10.52 4.23
CA GLY A 40 -11.55 11.16 3.11
C GLY A 40 -10.62 10.24 2.32
N ASN A 41 -10.74 8.92 2.53
CA ASN A 41 -10.00 7.90 1.79
C ASN A 41 -10.90 7.25 0.74
N TYR A 42 -10.28 6.57 -0.23
CA TYR A 42 -11.00 5.75 -1.19
C TYR A 42 -10.32 4.39 -1.30
N PRO A 43 -11.07 3.30 -1.48
CA PRO A 43 -10.48 1.99 -1.71
C PRO A 43 -9.62 2.01 -2.97
N SER A 44 -8.34 1.71 -2.84
CA SER A 44 -7.42 1.51 -3.96
C SER A 44 -6.63 0.24 -3.68
N TYR A 45 -7.28 -0.89 -3.95
CA TYR A 45 -6.64 -2.18 -3.76
C TYR A 45 -5.62 -2.44 -4.88
N LEU A 46 -4.44 -2.90 -4.48
CA LEU A 46 -3.42 -3.45 -5.34
C LEU A 46 -3.02 -4.82 -4.79
N GLU A 47 -2.90 -5.80 -5.68
CA GLU A 47 -2.27 -7.08 -5.34
C GLU A 47 -0.84 -6.86 -4.80
N ALA A 48 -0.38 -7.76 -3.93
CA ALA A 48 0.88 -7.61 -3.20
C ALA A 48 2.10 -7.26 -4.08
N LEU A 49 2.20 -7.84 -5.28
CA LEU A 49 3.28 -7.52 -6.23
C LEU A 49 3.17 -6.11 -6.81
N ALA A 50 1.99 -5.71 -7.26
CA ALA A 50 1.76 -4.36 -7.79
C ALA A 50 1.95 -3.28 -6.71
N PHE A 51 1.57 -3.59 -5.46
CA PHE A 51 1.80 -2.69 -4.35
C PHE A 51 3.30 -2.55 -4.02
N ARG A 52 4.06 -3.65 -4.06
CA ARG A 52 5.52 -3.62 -3.92
C ARG A 52 6.18 -2.71 -4.97
N GLU A 53 5.73 -2.77 -6.22
CA GLU A 53 6.24 -1.90 -7.29
C GLU A 53 5.96 -0.42 -7.02
N THR A 54 4.78 -0.09 -6.47
CA THR A 54 4.43 1.27 -6.05
C THR A 54 5.37 1.78 -4.96
N ILE A 55 5.65 0.97 -3.93
CA ILE A 55 6.59 1.33 -2.87
C ILE A 55 7.98 1.62 -3.44
N VAL A 56 8.49 0.75 -4.32
CA VAL A 56 9.84 0.92 -4.91
C VAL A 56 9.91 2.20 -5.75
N ARG A 57 8.92 2.44 -6.61
CA ARG A 57 8.85 3.63 -7.47
C ARG A 57 8.81 4.92 -6.64
N GLU A 58 7.97 4.95 -5.61
CA GLU A 58 7.83 6.16 -4.79
C GLU A 58 9.06 6.41 -3.92
N ALA A 59 9.64 5.36 -3.32
CA ALA A 59 10.87 5.49 -2.56
C ALA A 59 12.02 6.04 -3.42
N GLN A 60 12.12 5.61 -4.68
CA GLN A 60 13.08 6.17 -5.64
C GLN A 60 12.80 7.64 -5.93
N SER A 61 11.56 7.98 -6.29
CA SER A 61 11.16 9.35 -6.64
C SER A 61 11.39 10.33 -5.49
N PHE A 62 10.91 10.01 -4.28
CA PHE A 62 11.13 10.85 -3.10
C PHE A 62 12.61 10.90 -2.70
N GLY A 63 13.33 9.79 -2.83
CA GLY A 63 14.78 9.76 -2.58
C GLY A 63 15.56 10.70 -3.51
N GLU A 64 15.17 10.81 -4.78
CA GLU A 64 15.75 11.78 -5.71
C GLU A 64 15.43 13.22 -5.33
N ILE A 65 14.17 13.51 -4.98
CA ILE A 65 13.73 14.85 -4.59
C ILE A 65 14.50 15.32 -3.36
N ILE A 66 14.58 14.47 -2.32
CA ILE A 66 15.30 14.76 -1.07
C ILE A 66 16.76 15.12 -1.36
N LYS A 67 17.44 14.32 -2.19
CA LYS A 67 18.85 14.55 -2.56
C LYS A 67 19.03 15.85 -3.36
N LYS A 68 18.19 16.09 -4.37
CA LYS A 68 18.29 17.27 -5.25
C LYS A 68 18.03 18.58 -4.50
N ALA A 69 17.13 18.56 -3.53
CA ALA A 69 16.73 19.74 -2.76
C ALA A 69 17.49 19.90 -1.42
N ASP A 70 18.46 19.04 -1.11
CA ASP A 70 19.19 18.99 0.18
C ASP A 70 18.25 19.01 1.41
N ILE A 71 17.13 18.29 1.31
CA ILE A 71 16.14 18.23 2.40
C ILE A 71 16.68 17.33 3.51
N LYS A 72 16.72 17.87 4.74
CA LYS A 72 17.11 17.15 5.96
C LYS A 72 15.97 17.25 6.96
N ILE A 73 15.61 16.12 7.55
CA ILE A 73 14.55 15.94 8.56
C ILE A 73 15.11 15.18 9.75
#